data_AF-A0A1F8QWM7-F1
#
_entry.id   AF-A0A1F8QWM7-F1
#
_cell.length_a   1.000
_cell.length_b   1.000
_cell.length_c   1.000
_cell.angle_alpha   90.00
_cell.angle_beta   90.00
_cell.angle_gamma   90.00
#
_symmetry.space_group_name_H-M   'P 1'
#
loop_
_entity.id
_entity.type
_entity.pdbx_description
1 polymer ?
#
loop_
_entity_poly.entity_id
_entity_poly.type
_entity_poly.pdbx_seq_one_letter_code
_entity_poly.pdbx_strand_id
1 'polypeptide(L)' 'MTLLAVKENEMTGIPGSRQSPSGEVVVFCPQCKAIQTVQISGSKLTPTRKFTQVGPYIYHDCGSNRPCRLYHNM' A
#
# COMPACT_ATOMS: atom_id res chain seq x y z
N MET A 1 -0.93 -12.31 31.29
CA MET A 1 -0.93 -12.45 29.82
C MET A 1 -0.98 -11.05 29.24
N THR A 2 0.16 -10.53 28.79
CA THR A 2 0.28 -9.12 28.38
C THR A 2 0.18 -9.06 26.87
N LEU A 3 -0.92 -8.51 26.35
CA LEU A 3 -1.13 -8.29 24.92
C LEU A 3 -0.20 -7.15 24.47
N LEU A 4 0.82 -7.48 23.67
CA LEU A 4 1.68 -6.49 23.03
C LEU A 4 0.88 -5.81 21.91
N ALA A 5 0.64 -4.50 22.06
CA ALA A 5 0.03 -3.68 21.03
C ALA A 5 0.95 -3.70 19.80
N VAL A 6 0.48 -4.32 18.71
CA VAL A 6 1.16 -4.29 17.42
C VAL A 6 1.06 -2.85 16.91
N LYS A 7 2.20 -2.15 16.90
CA LYS A 7 2.30 -0.79 16.38
C LYS A 7 1.95 -0.85 14.89
N GLU A 8 0.76 -0.39 14.52
CA GLU A 8 0.37 -0.17 13.12
C GLU A 8 1.37 0.80 12.50
N ASN A 9 2.34 0.26 11.77
CA ASN A 9 3.26 1.07 10.99
C ASN A 9 2.50 1.45 9.71
N GLU A 10 1.69 2.51 9.78
CA GLU A 10 1.04 3.13 8.61
C GLU A 10 2.12 3.70 7.68
N MET A 11 2.77 2.82 6.91
CA MET A 11 3.66 3.22 5.83
C MET A 11 2.79 3.61 4.64
N THR A 12 2.49 4.90 4.57
CA THR A 12 1.71 5.50 3.49
C THR A 12 2.49 5.57 2.17
N GLY A 13 3.78 5.20 2.14
CA GLY A 13 4.62 5.34 0.96
C GLY A 13 5.51 4.13 0.67
N ILE A 14 5.72 3.85 -0.62
CA ILE A 14 6.74 2.90 -1.08
C ILE A 14 8.12 3.53 -0.84
N PRO A 15 8.98 2.95 0.03
CA PRO A 15 10.27 3.54 0.35
C PRO A 15 11.23 3.52 -0.85
N GLY A 16 11.87 4.65 -1.11
CA GLY A 16 12.90 4.79 -2.14
C GLY A 16 14.25 4.23 -1.69
N SER A 17 14.67 3.14 -2.31
CA SER A 17 16.06 2.70 -2.52
C SER A 17 16.92 2.36 -1.29
N ARG A 18 16.87 1.07 -0.92
CA ARG A 18 18.03 0.16 -0.66
C ARG A 18 17.59 -1.29 -0.45
N GLN A 19 16.30 -1.51 -0.17
CA GLN A 19 15.61 -2.79 -0.18
C GLN A 19 14.22 -2.52 -0.74
N SER A 20 14.10 -2.42 -2.06
CA SER A 20 12.78 -2.23 -2.66
C SER A 20 12.07 -3.59 -2.63
N PRO A 21 10.99 -3.78 -1.84
CA PRO A 21 10.32 -5.07 -1.78
C PRO A 21 9.66 -5.31 -3.14
N SER A 22 10.31 -6.11 -3.98
CA SER A 22 9.64 -6.78 -5.07
C SER A 22 8.78 -7.87 -4.44
N GLY A 23 7.45 -7.71 -4.48
CA GLY A 23 6.56 -8.62 -3.77
C GLY A 23 5.10 -8.24 -3.88
N GLU A 24 4.28 -9.09 -3.27
CA GLU A 24 2.84 -8.88 -3.15
C GLU A 24 2.53 -8.04 -1.92
N VAL A 25 1.73 -7.00 -2.10
CA VAL A 25 1.33 -6.07 -1.05
C VAL A 25 -0.18 -5.94 -1.08
N VAL A 26 -0.82 -5.96 0.08
CA VAL A 26 -2.26 -5.76 0.17
C VAL A 26 -2.53 -4.25 0.28
N VAL A 27 -3.28 -3.72 -0.68
CA VAL A 27 -3.72 -2.33 -0.71
C VAL A 27 -5.14 -2.24 -0.19
N PHE A 28 -5.39 -1.30 0.71
CA PHE A 28 -6.70 -1.02 1.26
C PHE A 28 -7.05 0.47 1.13
N CYS A 29 -8.18 0.77 0.50
CA CYS A 29 -8.70 2.12 0.43
C CYS A 29 -9.54 2.43 1.68
N PRO A 30 -9.16 3.41 2.52
CA PRO A 30 -9.91 3.74 3.73
C PRO A 30 -11.28 4.36 3.44
N GLN A 31 -11.49 4.90 2.24
CA GLN A 31 -12.73 5.58 1.84
C GLN A 31 -13.79 4.58 1.34
N CYS A 32 -13.51 3.86 0.25
CA CYS A 32 -14.48 2.93 -0.33
C CYS A 32 -14.38 1.49 0.21
N LYS A 33 -13.43 1.22 1.12
CA LYS A 33 -13.15 -0.11 1.69
C LYS A 33 -12.72 -1.16 0.66
N ALA A 34 -12.32 -0.74 -0.54
CA ALA A 34 -11.75 -1.64 -1.53
C ALA A 34 -10.43 -2.23 -1.01
N ILE A 35 -10.28 -3.54 -1.14
CA ILE A 35 -9.07 -4.28 -0.80
C ILE A 35 -8.60 -5.06 -2.03
N GLN A 36 -7.30 -4.99 -2.33
CA GLN A 36 -6.71 -5.73 -3.43
C GLN A 36 -5.24 -6.03 -3.16
N THR A 37 -4.82 -7.25 -3.46
CA THR A 37 -3.40 -7.59 -3.54
C THR A 37 -2.83 -7.06 -4.85
N VAL A 38 -1.79 -6.24 -4.76
CA VAL A 38 -1.07 -5.70 -5.90
C VAL A 38 0.38 -6.17 -5.87
N GLN A 39 0.99 -6.23 -7.04
CA GLN A 39 2.43 -6.45 -7.13
C GLN A 39 3.15 -5.11 -7.17
N ILE A 40 4.19 -5.01 -6.35
CA ILE A 40 5.14 -3.91 -6.39
C ILE A 40 6.46 -4.47 -6.93
N SER A 41 6.99 -3.83 -7.96
CA SER A 41 8.27 -4.14 -8.57
C SER A 41 9.22 -2.97 -8.30
N GLY A 42 10.12 -3.15 -7.34
CA GLY A 42 10.99 -2.08 -6.89
C GLY A 42 10.19 -1.01 -6.14
N SER A 43 10.22 0.23 -6.64
CA SER A 43 9.45 1.36 -6.09
C SER A 43 8.18 1.67 -6.90
N LYS A 44 7.78 0.77 -7.80
CA LYS A 44 6.66 0.98 -8.72
C LYS A 44 5.58 -0.10 -8.57
N LEU A 45 4.34 0.36 -8.52
CA LEU A 45 3.12 -0.41 -8.61
C LEU A 45 3.02 -0.97 -10.03
N THR A 46 2.89 -2.28 -10.15
CA THR A 46 2.52 -2.92 -11.41
C THR A 46 1.13 -2.40 -11.83
N PRO A 47 0.89 -2.06 -13.12
CA PRO A 47 -0.36 -1.47 -13.55
C PRO A 47 -1.58 -2.28 -13.10
N THR A 48 -2.54 -1.61 -12.46
CA THR A 48 -3.82 -2.20 -12.07
C THR A 48 -4.96 -1.34 -12.63
N ARG A 49 -6.15 -1.92 -12.73
CA ARG A 49 -7.34 -1.20 -13.22
C ARG A 49 -8.00 -0.27 -12.19
N LYS A 50 -7.61 -0.37 -10.91
CA LYS A 50 -8.33 0.25 -9.78
C LYS A 50 -7.44 1.10 -8.88
N PHE A 51 -6.14 0.85 -8.91
CA PHE A 51 -5.15 1.54 -8.11
C PHE A 51 -4.10 2.17 -8.99
N THR A 52 -3.81 3.43 -8.69
CA THR A 52 -2.83 4.26 -9.37
C THR A 52 -1.76 4.70 -8.38
N GLN A 53 -0.52 4.84 -8.83
CA GLN A 53 0.57 5.34 -8.00
C GLN A 53 0.91 6.77 -8.41
N VAL A 54 1.01 7.66 -7.42
CA VAL A 54 1.51 9.03 -7.59
C VAL A 54 2.63 9.26 -6.58
N GLY A 55 3.86 9.36 -7.08
CA GLY A 55 5.05 9.42 -6.21
C GLY A 55 5.18 8.14 -5.38
N PRO A 56 5.36 8.23 -4.05
CA PRO A 56 5.43 7.04 -3.19
C PRO A 56 4.04 6.51 -2.78
N TYR A 57 2.96 7.23 -3.07
CA TYR A 57 1.62 6.92 -2.56
C TYR A 57 0.78 6.16 -3.60
N ILE A 58 -0.06 5.24 -3.13
CA ILE A 58 -1.05 4.53 -3.95
C ILE A 58 -2.44 5.10 -3.68
N TYR A 59 -3.22 5.34 -4.73
CA TYR A 59 -4.58 5.87 -4.70
C TYR A 59 -5.54 4.87 -5.34
N HIS A 60 -6.80 4.92 -4.93
CA HIS A 60 -7.87 4.15 -5.53
C HIS A 60 -8.81 5.10 -6.27
N ASP A 61 -9.29 4.71 -7.45
CA ASP A 61 -10.08 5.55 -8.37
C ASP A 61 -11.52 5.80 -7.90
N CYS A 62 -11.76 5.80 -6.58
CA CYS A 62 -13.04 6.16 -5.95
C CYS A 62 -13.28 7.68 -5.82
N GLY A 63 -12.44 8.51 -6.45
CA GLY A 63 -12.55 9.97 -6.38
C GLY A 63 -11.99 10.60 -5.09
N SER A 64 -11.28 9.82 -4.25
CA SER A 64 -10.66 10.30 -3.02
C SER A 64 -9.22 10.76 -3.25
N ASN A 65 -8.85 11.91 -2.69
CA ASN A 65 -7.46 12.41 -2.66
C ASN A 65 -6.64 11.83 -1.49
N ARG A 66 -7.19 10.90 -0.71
CA ARG A 66 -6.48 10.24 0.39
C ARG A 66 -5.71 9.01 -0.12
N PRO A 67 -4.45 8.82 0.31
CA PRO A 67 -3.68 7.63 -0.04
C PRO A 67 -4.30 6.37 0.58
N CYS A 68 -4.14 5.25 -0.12
CA CYS A 68 -4.49 3.92 0.36
C CYS A 68 -3.43 3.41 1.34
N ARG A 69 -3.85 2.54 2.25
CA ARG A 69 -2.97 1.84 3.18
C ARG A 69 -2.35 0.63 2.50
N LEU A 70 -1.07 0.39 2.77
CA LEU A 70 -0.32 -0.74 2.27
C LEU A 70 0.03 -1.66 3.42
N TYR A 71 -0.24 -2.95 3.26
CA TYR A 71 0.12 -3.99 4.21
C TYR A 71 1.03 -5.00 3.52
N HIS A 72 2.25 -5.13 4.04
CA HIS A 72 3.21 -6.12 3.60
C HIS A 72 3.02 -7.38 4.45
N ASN A 73 2.87 -8.53 3.81
CA ASN A 73 3.11 -9.80 4.51
C ASN A 73 4.62 -9.89 4.73
N MET A 74 5.05 -9.82 5.99
CA MET A 74 6.41 -10.12 6.42
C MET A 74 6.68 -11.61 6.32
#